data_AF-A0A446BSD9-F1
#
_entry.id   AF-A0A446BSD9-F1
#
_cell.length_a   1.000
_cell.length_b   1.000
_cell.length_c   1.000
_cell.angle_alpha   90.00
_cell.angle_beta   90.00
_cell.angle_gamma   90.00
#
_symmetry.space_group_name_H-M   'P 1'
#
loop_
_entity.id
_entity.type
_entity.pdbx_description
1 polymer ?
#
loop_
_entity_poly.entity_id
_entity_poly.type
_entity_poly.pdbx_seq_one_letter_code
_entity_poly.pdbx_strand_id
1 'polypeptide(L)'
;MTKPITVGVLALQGGVVEHLNLLRKAATHVLTSQPQPSADNGIDFAFIEVRTAPQLAQCDALIIPGGESTTMAIVARRLGLLDPLRDFVKVQHKPVWGTCAGLVMLAEQASATKQGGQELVGGLDVRVLRNRYGTQMQSFVAGLDLGFLKEAKNGEAAAAPFRAVFIRAPVVEEIIADGRQDGGEGKGKAPVEVLGVYVD
;
A
#
# COMPACT_ATOMS: atom_id res chain seq x y z
N MET A 1 -6.13 -29.06 -5.58
CA MET A 1 -5.69 -27.96 -4.69
C MET A 1 -5.68 -26.69 -5.53
N THR A 2 -6.41 -25.67 -5.10
CA THR A 2 -6.42 -24.34 -5.72
C THR A 2 -5.06 -23.65 -5.51
N LYS A 3 -4.64 -22.83 -6.48
CA LYS A 3 -3.41 -22.03 -6.35
C LYS A 3 -3.62 -21.02 -5.21
N PRO A 4 -2.68 -20.89 -4.26
CA PRO A 4 -2.80 -19.89 -3.19
C PRO A 4 -2.69 -18.46 -3.75
N ILE A 5 -3.45 -17.55 -3.16
CA ILE A 5 -3.31 -16.10 -3.39
C ILE A 5 -1.99 -15.67 -2.75
N THR A 6 -1.04 -15.25 -3.58
CA THR A 6 0.29 -14.86 -3.14
C THR A 6 0.36 -13.35 -2.92
N VAL A 7 0.55 -12.91 -1.68
CA VAL A 7 0.79 -11.50 -1.35
C VAL A 7 2.27 -11.30 -1.03
N GLY A 8 2.94 -10.48 -1.84
CA GLY A 8 4.32 -10.10 -1.64
C GLY A 8 4.47 -8.92 -0.69
N VAL A 9 5.58 -8.85 0.04
CA VAL A 9 6.02 -7.64 0.76
C VAL A 9 7.37 -7.23 0.19
N LEU A 10 7.48 -6.02 -0.35
CA LEU A 10 8.72 -5.51 -0.91
C LEU A 10 9.80 -5.41 0.19
N ALA A 11 10.86 -6.19 0.05
CA ALA A 11 11.84 -6.44 1.10
C ALA A 11 13.22 -5.83 0.79
N LEU A 12 13.21 -4.60 0.27
CA LEU A 12 14.44 -3.84 -0.01
C LEU A 12 14.95 -3.07 1.21
N GLN A 13 14.02 -2.56 2.03
CA GLN A 13 14.27 -1.86 3.29
C GLN A 13 12.93 -1.71 4.02
N GLY A 14 12.95 -1.57 5.35
CA GLY A 14 11.77 -1.11 6.11
C GLY A 14 11.02 -2.20 6.86
N GLY A 15 9.74 -1.94 7.15
CA GLY A 15 8.87 -2.76 8.02
C GLY A 15 8.35 -4.04 7.36
N VAL A 16 9.25 -4.93 6.93
CA VAL A 16 8.89 -6.15 6.17
C VAL A 16 8.28 -7.21 7.09
N VAL A 17 8.95 -7.50 8.21
CA VAL A 17 8.58 -8.59 9.13
C VAL A 17 7.24 -8.31 9.80
N GLU A 18 6.99 -7.05 10.16
CA GLU A 18 5.73 -6.60 10.75
C GLU A 18 4.57 -6.85 9.78
N HIS A 19 4.72 -6.48 8.51
CA HIS A 19 3.69 -6.69 7.48
C HIS A 19 3.43 -8.18 7.22
N LEU A 20 4.46 -9.01 7.14
CA LEU A 20 4.28 -10.47 7.00
C LEU A 20 3.54 -11.08 8.19
N ASN A 21 3.87 -10.65 9.41
CA ASN A 21 3.19 -11.13 10.61
C ASN A 21 1.73 -10.67 10.68
N LEU A 22 1.44 -9.43 10.27
CA LEU A 22 0.07 -8.91 10.20
C LEU A 22 -0.76 -9.62 9.12
N LEU A 23 -0.17 -9.91 7.95
CA LEU A 23 -0.80 -10.69 6.88
C LEU A 23 -1.18 -12.09 7.36
N ARG A 24 -0.28 -12.80 8.06
CA ARG A 24 -0.58 -14.12 8.64
C ARG A 24 -1.76 -14.05 9.61
N LYS A 25 -1.76 -13.07 10.52
CA LYS A 25 -2.86 -12.86 11.46
C LYS A 25 -4.18 -12.54 10.76
N ALA A 26 -4.14 -11.69 9.73
CA ALA A 26 -5.32 -11.34 8.93
C ALA A 26 -5.87 -12.56 8.19
N ALA A 27 -5.00 -13.36 7.55
CA ALA A 27 -5.40 -14.61 6.90
C ALA A 27 -6.04 -15.60 7.88
N THR A 28 -5.43 -15.81 9.05
CA THR A 28 -6.06 -16.64 10.09
C THR A 28 -7.45 -16.12 10.45
N HIS A 29 -7.60 -14.81 10.68
CA HIS A 29 -8.89 -14.23 11.02
C HIS A 29 -9.93 -14.38 9.90
N VAL A 30 -9.55 -14.16 8.64
CA VAL A 30 -10.42 -14.35 7.48
C VAL A 30 -10.86 -15.80 7.33
N LEU A 31 -9.95 -16.76 7.56
CA LEU A 31 -10.24 -18.19 7.47
C LEU A 31 -11.09 -18.70 8.64
N THR A 32 -10.99 -18.11 9.84
CA THR A 32 -11.73 -18.57 11.03
C THR A 32 -13.05 -17.84 11.29
N SER A 33 -13.24 -16.62 10.75
CA SER A 33 -14.42 -15.80 11.05
C SER A 33 -15.62 -16.05 10.13
N GLN A 34 -15.54 -17.03 9.23
CA GLN A 34 -16.65 -17.34 8.32
C GLN A 34 -17.72 -18.21 9.01
N PRO A 35 -19.04 -17.92 8.84
CA PRO A 35 -20.10 -18.49 9.68
C PRO A 35 -20.45 -19.97 9.44
N GLN A 36 -19.78 -20.67 8.52
CA GLN A 36 -20.06 -22.07 8.21
C GLN A 36 -18.78 -22.80 7.81
N PRO A 37 -18.44 -23.95 8.43
CA PRO A 37 -17.46 -24.88 7.91
C PRO A 37 -18.10 -25.69 6.76
N SER A 38 -18.43 -25.03 5.65
CA SER A 38 -18.56 -25.77 4.39
C SER A 38 -17.15 -26.16 3.96
N ALA A 39 -16.93 -27.47 3.81
CA ALA A 39 -15.67 -28.08 3.43
C ALA A 39 -14.97 -27.29 2.32
N ASP A 40 -13.72 -26.89 2.59
CA ASP A 40 -12.80 -26.27 1.63
C ASP A 40 -13.37 -25.05 0.89
N ASN A 41 -13.28 -23.87 1.51
CA ASN A 41 -13.57 -22.61 0.82
C ASN A 41 -12.62 -22.35 -0.37
N GLY A 42 -11.62 -23.21 -0.59
CA GLY A 42 -10.71 -23.17 -1.73
C GLY A 42 -9.76 -21.97 -1.76
N ILE A 43 -9.72 -21.16 -0.70
CA ILE A 43 -8.85 -19.99 -0.59
C ILE A 43 -7.68 -20.34 0.33
N ASP A 44 -6.49 -20.36 -0.25
CA ASP A 44 -5.23 -20.46 0.47
C ASP A 44 -4.40 -19.18 0.25
N PHE A 45 -3.56 -18.82 1.21
CA PHE A 45 -2.73 -17.62 1.17
C PHE A 45 -1.26 -17.97 1.30
N ALA A 46 -0.44 -17.40 0.40
CA ALA A 46 1.00 -17.46 0.49
C ALA A 46 1.58 -16.05 0.69
N PHE A 47 2.57 -15.92 1.57
CA PHE A 47 3.22 -14.63 1.87
C PHE A 47 4.71 -14.73 1.63
N ILE A 48 5.24 -13.87 0.76
CA ILE A 48 6.65 -13.90 0.38
C ILE A 48 7.31 -12.53 0.48
N GLU A 49 8.61 -12.55 0.75
CA GLU A 49 9.46 -11.37 0.61
C GLU A 49 9.85 -11.18 -0.85
N VAL A 50 9.73 -9.95 -1.35
CA VAL A 50 10.04 -9.60 -2.73
C VAL A 50 11.31 -8.76 -2.76
N ARG A 51 12.39 -9.33 -3.31
CA ARG A 51 13.67 -8.66 -3.56
C ARG A 51 14.06 -8.66 -5.03
N THR A 52 13.40 -9.48 -5.85
CA THR A 52 13.74 -9.69 -7.26
C THR A 52 12.49 -9.73 -8.14
N ALA A 53 12.67 -9.52 -9.45
CA ALA A 53 11.57 -9.56 -10.41
C ALA A 53 10.89 -10.95 -10.49
N PRO A 54 11.61 -12.09 -10.45
CA PRO A 54 10.97 -13.41 -10.40
C PRO A 54 10.11 -13.64 -9.15
N GLN A 55 10.46 -13.03 -8.01
CA GLN A 55 9.62 -13.09 -6.81
C GLN A 55 8.38 -12.22 -6.98
N LEU A 56 8.54 -11.01 -7.53
CA LEU A 56 7.41 -10.12 -7.82
C LEU A 56 6.41 -10.78 -8.79
N ALA A 57 6.90 -11.49 -9.80
CA ALA A 57 6.06 -12.17 -10.80
C ALA A 57 5.15 -13.25 -10.20
N GLN A 58 5.51 -13.83 -9.05
CA GLN A 58 4.68 -14.82 -8.34
C GLN A 58 3.51 -14.18 -7.59
N CYS A 59 3.58 -12.88 -7.33
CA CYS A 59 2.61 -12.18 -6.49
C CYS A 59 1.32 -11.87 -7.26
N ASP A 60 0.19 -12.10 -6.61
CA ASP A 60 -1.13 -11.63 -7.04
C ASP A 60 -1.41 -10.22 -6.49
N ALA A 61 -0.83 -9.86 -5.34
CA ALA A 61 -0.85 -8.51 -4.76
C ALA A 61 0.47 -8.17 -4.07
N LEU A 62 0.73 -6.88 -3.83
CA LEU A 62 1.99 -6.40 -3.23
C LEU A 62 1.75 -5.39 -2.11
N ILE A 63 2.50 -5.50 -1.01
CA ILE A 63 2.67 -4.43 -0.02
C ILE A 63 4.02 -3.76 -0.26
N ILE A 64 4.02 -2.43 -0.37
CA ILE A 64 5.22 -1.60 -0.29
C ILE A 64 5.27 -1.01 1.13
N PRO A 65 6.18 -1.49 2.00
CA PRO A 65 6.17 -1.14 3.41
C PRO A 65 6.68 0.30 3.66
N GLY A 66 6.53 0.76 4.91
CA GLY A 66 7.19 1.96 5.39
C GLY A 66 8.71 1.77 5.52
N GLY A 67 9.47 2.87 5.53
CA GLY A 67 10.92 2.86 5.47
C GLY A 67 11.49 4.21 5.03
N GLU A 68 12.56 4.19 4.25
CA GLU A 68 13.14 5.35 3.59
C GLU A 68 12.97 5.21 2.08
N SER A 69 12.03 5.98 1.52
CA SER A 69 11.57 5.82 0.14
C SER A 69 12.66 6.11 -0.90
N THR A 70 13.60 7.02 -0.63
CA THR A 70 14.72 7.30 -1.55
C THR A 70 15.65 6.09 -1.65
N THR A 71 16.00 5.47 -0.53
CA THR A 71 16.84 4.27 -0.44
C THR A 71 16.16 3.10 -1.14
N MET A 72 14.86 2.90 -0.89
CA MET A 72 14.09 1.85 -1.56
C MET A 72 14.10 2.04 -3.08
N ALA A 73 13.89 3.25 -3.58
CA ALA A 73 13.92 3.55 -5.01
C ALA A 73 15.30 3.34 -5.64
N ILE A 74 16.38 3.79 -4.96
CA ILE A 74 17.75 3.58 -5.41
C ILE A 74 18.09 2.08 -5.48
N VAL A 75 17.75 1.32 -4.45
CA VAL A 75 17.98 -0.13 -4.41
C VAL A 75 17.16 -0.83 -5.49
N ALA A 76 15.87 -0.48 -5.65
CA ALA A 76 15.01 -1.05 -6.68
C ALA A 76 15.58 -0.81 -8.09
N ARG A 77 16.06 0.42 -8.37
CA ARG A 77 16.71 0.74 -9.65
C ARG A 77 17.98 -0.07 -9.86
N ARG A 78 18.85 -0.15 -8.85
CA ARG A 78 20.12 -0.91 -8.93
C ARG A 78 19.90 -2.41 -9.16
N LEU A 79 18.81 -2.96 -8.65
CA LEU A 79 18.44 -4.36 -8.83
C LEU A 79 17.62 -4.62 -10.10
N GLY A 80 17.36 -3.59 -10.93
CA GLY A 80 16.49 -3.71 -12.10
C GLY A 80 15.03 -4.01 -11.76
N LEU A 81 14.60 -3.73 -10.52
CA LEU A 81 13.27 -4.04 -10.00
C LEU A 81 12.27 -2.88 -10.16
N LEU A 82 12.75 -1.66 -10.40
CA LEU A 82 11.87 -0.48 -10.47
C LEU A 82 10.88 -0.55 -11.65
N ASP A 83 11.34 -0.92 -12.83
CA ASP A 83 10.46 -1.03 -14.00
C ASP A 83 9.47 -2.21 -13.87
N PRO A 84 9.87 -3.41 -13.39
CA PRO A 84 8.92 -4.45 -13.02
C PRO A 84 7.86 -4.02 -11.99
N LEU A 85 8.20 -3.17 -11.02
CA LEU A 85 7.22 -2.61 -10.08
C LEU A 85 6.23 -1.68 -10.79
N ARG A 86 6.71 -0.83 -11.70
CA ARG A 86 5.85 0.03 -12.53
C ARG A 86 4.89 -0.81 -13.37
N ASP A 87 5.37 -1.87 -14.00
CA ASP A 87 4.53 -2.78 -14.81
C ASP A 87 3.48 -3.49 -13.95
N PHE A 88 3.87 -3.97 -12.76
CA PHE A 88 2.95 -4.61 -11.82
C PHE A 88 1.78 -3.70 -11.44
N VAL A 89 2.06 -2.42 -11.21
CA VAL A 89 1.04 -1.43 -10.79
C VAL A 89 0.27 -0.85 -11.97
N LYS A 90 0.98 -0.34 -12.99
CA LYS A 90 0.42 0.52 -14.04
C LYS A 90 -0.05 -0.24 -15.28
N VAL A 91 0.47 -1.44 -15.52
CA VAL A 91 0.13 -2.25 -16.71
C VAL A 91 -0.72 -3.45 -16.33
N GLN A 92 -0.29 -4.22 -15.32
CA GLN A 92 -1.03 -5.39 -14.85
C GLN A 92 -2.20 -5.01 -13.95
N HIS A 93 -2.23 -3.78 -13.42
CA HIS A 93 -3.25 -3.29 -12.49
C HIS A 93 -3.47 -4.22 -11.29
N LYS A 94 -2.40 -4.87 -10.82
CA LYS A 94 -2.47 -5.74 -9.65
C LYS A 94 -2.59 -4.90 -8.37
N PRO A 95 -3.33 -5.37 -7.34
CA PRO A 95 -3.51 -4.63 -6.11
C PRO A 95 -2.17 -4.34 -5.41
N VAL A 96 -1.92 -3.08 -5.08
CA VAL A 96 -0.74 -2.67 -4.30
C VAL A 96 -1.12 -1.77 -3.14
N TRP A 97 -0.62 -2.11 -1.95
CA TRP A 97 -0.82 -1.34 -0.73
C TRP A 97 0.49 -0.67 -0.30
N GLY A 98 0.55 0.65 -0.46
CA GLY A 98 1.67 1.46 -0.02
C GLY A 98 1.44 2.03 1.38
N THR A 99 2.36 1.76 2.32
CA THR A 99 2.31 2.33 3.68
C THR A 99 3.49 3.25 3.93
N CYS A 100 3.26 4.46 4.45
CA CYS A 100 4.31 5.46 4.71
C CYS A 100 5.24 5.69 3.49
N ALA A 101 6.48 5.21 3.51
CA ALA A 101 7.40 5.27 2.37
C ALA A 101 6.82 4.63 1.09
N GLY A 102 6.03 3.57 1.22
CA GLY A 102 5.32 2.95 0.10
C GLY A 102 4.26 3.86 -0.53
N LEU A 103 3.56 4.68 0.27
CA LEU A 103 2.66 5.71 -0.27
C LEU A 103 3.45 6.73 -1.09
N VAL A 104 4.61 7.17 -0.62
CA VAL A 104 5.49 8.07 -1.38
C VAL A 104 5.91 7.43 -2.70
N MET A 105 6.28 6.13 -2.71
CA MET A 105 6.67 5.44 -3.94
C MET A 105 5.53 5.28 -4.95
N LEU A 106 4.29 5.11 -4.50
CA LEU A 106 3.12 4.94 -5.36
C LEU A 106 2.52 6.24 -5.89
N ALA A 107 2.86 7.39 -5.31
CA ALA A 107 2.41 8.69 -5.79
C ALA A 107 2.91 8.96 -7.21
N GLU A 108 2.12 9.68 -8.03
CA GLU A 108 2.61 10.20 -9.31
C GLU A 108 3.60 11.36 -9.10
N GLN A 109 3.47 12.10 -8.00
CA GLN A 109 4.34 13.23 -7.69
C GLN A 109 4.77 13.22 -6.22
N ALA A 110 6.04 13.57 -5.96
CA ALA A 110 6.56 13.73 -4.62
C ALA A 110 7.29 15.08 -4.47
N SER A 111 6.90 15.85 -3.45
CA SER A 111 7.50 17.14 -3.08
C SER A 111 8.63 16.94 -2.06
N ALA A 112 9.46 17.97 -1.87
CA ALA A 112 10.60 17.99 -0.93
C ALA A 112 11.66 16.89 -1.20
N THR A 113 12.00 16.68 -2.47
CA THR A 113 13.08 15.76 -2.89
C THR A 113 14.45 16.45 -2.84
N LYS A 114 15.51 15.67 -2.60
CA LYS A 114 16.90 16.15 -2.78
C LYS A 114 17.18 16.48 -4.25
N GLN A 115 18.27 17.20 -4.54
CA GLN A 115 18.75 17.42 -5.91
C GLN A 115 18.83 16.09 -6.67
N GLY A 116 18.21 16.03 -7.85
CA GLY A 116 18.07 14.81 -8.66
C GLY A 116 16.68 14.16 -8.63
N GLY A 117 15.75 14.66 -7.81
CA GLY A 117 14.40 14.11 -7.71
C GLY A 117 14.35 12.76 -7.00
N GLN A 118 13.16 12.14 -6.96
CA GLN A 118 12.99 10.78 -6.49
C GLN A 118 12.31 9.96 -7.57
N GLU A 119 12.85 8.77 -7.82
CA GLU A 119 12.24 7.77 -8.67
C GLU A 119 10.99 7.18 -7.99
N LEU A 120 9.87 7.23 -8.70
CA LEU A 120 8.56 6.75 -8.22
C LEU A 120 8.12 5.54 -9.03
N VAL A 121 7.38 4.64 -8.37
CA VAL A 121 6.61 3.59 -9.05
C VAL A 121 5.38 4.23 -9.70
N GLY A 122 4.73 5.16 -9.01
CA GLY A 122 3.46 5.74 -9.45
C GLY A 122 2.31 4.73 -9.40
N GLY A 123 1.17 5.11 -9.95
CA GLY A 123 -0.05 4.29 -9.95
C GLY A 123 -1.15 4.83 -9.05
N LEU A 124 -0.85 5.79 -8.17
CA LEU A 124 -1.84 6.53 -7.37
C LEU A 124 -1.78 8.02 -7.75
N ASP A 125 -2.89 8.58 -8.24
CA ASP A 125 -2.96 9.96 -8.76
C ASP A 125 -3.01 10.99 -7.64
N VAL A 126 -1.91 11.08 -6.91
CA VAL A 126 -1.73 11.98 -5.79
C VAL A 126 -0.36 12.64 -5.84
N ARG A 127 -0.29 13.86 -5.32
CA ARG A 127 0.98 14.48 -4.92
C ARG A 127 1.19 14.29 -3.43
N VAL A 128 2.37 13.81 -3.07
CA VAL A 128 2.74 13.53 -1.68
C VAL A 128 3.90 14.40 -1.22
N LEU A 129 3.72 15.09 -0.10
CA LEU A 129 4.78 15.75 0.65
C LEU A 129 5.48 14.74 1.57
N ARG A 130 6.79 14.60 1.38
CA ARG A 130 7.63 13.76 2.25
C ARG A 130 7.82 14.44 3.60
N ASN A 131 7.69 13.66 4.68
CA ASN A 131 8.14 14.05 6.03
C ASN A 131 7.63 15.42 6.52
N ARG A 132 6.33 15.71 6.38
CA ARG A 132 5.75 16.99 6.85
C ARG A 132 6.00 17.22 8.34
N TYR A 133 5.93 16.17 9.14
CA TYR A 133 6.09 16.20 10.59
C TYR A 133 7.57 16.16 11.05
N GLY A 134 8.48 16.84 10.34
CA GLY A 134 9.85 17.14 10.80
C GLY A 134 10.65 16.00 11.47
N THR A 135 11.32 16.31 12.60
CA THR A 135 12.25 15.39 13.28
C THR A 135 11.53 14.20 13.93
N GLN A 136 12.27 13.17 14.36
CA GLN A 136 11.68 12.00 15.03
C GLN A 136 10.76 12.34 16.22
N MET A 137 10.95 13.51 16.86
CA MET A 137 10.19 13.95 18.03
C MET A 137 8.74 14.35 17.75
N GLN A 138 8.30 14.38 16.49
CA GLN A 138 6.91 14.74 16.13
C GLN A 138 6.10 13.51 15.69
N SER A 139 6.46 12.32 16.19
CA SER A 139 5.64 11.11 16.00
C SER A 139 4.49 11.09 17.00
N PHE A 140 3.28 10.75 16.54
CA PHE A 140 2.08 10.76 17.38
C PHE A 140 1.16 9.58 17.05
N VAL A 141 0.16 9.39 17.90
CA VAL A 141 -0.90 8.39 17.72
C VAL A 141 -2.22 9.14 17.75
N ALA A 142 -3.07 8.88 16.76
CA ALA A 142 -4.39 9.49 16.66
C ALA A 142 -5.45 8.43 16.34
N GLY A 143 -6.68 8.69 16.77
CA GLY A 143 -7.84 7.90 16.36
C GLY A 143 -8.35 8.39 15.01
N LEU A 144 -8.54 7.49 14.05
CA LEU A 144 -9.17 7.80 12.76
C LEU A 144 -10.58 7.24 12.70
N ASP A 145 -11.52 8.04 12.23
CA ASP A 145 -12.81 7.52 11.84
C ASP A 145 -12.70 6.89 10.44
N LEU A 146 -12.77 5.56 10.40
CA LEU A 146 -12.72 4.77 9.18
C LEU A 146 -14.06 4.04 9.02
N GLY A 147 -14.99 4.67 8.30
CA GLY A 147 -16.38 4.20 8.15
C GLY A 147 -16.48 2.74 7.70
N PHE A 148 -15.65 2.34 6.74
CA PHE A 148 -15.61 0.98 6.20
C PHE A 148 -15.26 -0.10 7.25
N LEU A 149 -14.53 0.25 8.32
CA LEU A 149 -14.25 -0.70 9.41
C LEU A 149 -15.43 -0.87 10.37
N LYS A 150 -16.34 0.11 10.44
CA LYS A 150 -17.58 0.01 11.22
C LYS A 150 -18.58 -0.89 10.51
N GLU A 151 -18.69 -0.76 9.19
CA GLU A 151 -19.56 -1.58 8.33
C GLU A 151 -19.17 -3.06 8.38
N ALA A 152 -17.87 -3.36 8.37
CA ALA A 152 -17.35 -4.73 8.43
C ALA A 152 -17.69 -5.49 9.74
N LYS A 153 -18.18 -4.80 10.78
CA LYS A 153 -18.55 -5.39 12.08
C LYS A 153 -20.07 -5.51 12.29
N ASN A 154 -20.87 -5.49 11.21
CA ASN A 154 -22.34 -5.60 11.26
C ASN A 154 -23.01 -4.61 12.24
N GLY A 155 -22.42 -3.42 12.45
CA GLY A 155 -22.99 -2.40 13.33
C GLY A 155 -22.92 -2.68 14.83
N GLU A 156 -22.19 -3.71 15.30
CA GLU A 156 -21.96 -3.92 16.73
C GLU A 156 -21.04 -2.81 17.29
N ALA A 157 -21.59 -2.06 18.27
CA ALA A 157 -21.00 -0.97 19.07
C ALA A 157 -19.92 -0.13 18.37
N ALA A 158 -20.26 1.14 18.07
CA ALA A 158 -19.38 2.18 17.51
C ALA A 158 -17.88 1.87 17.72
N ALA A 159 -17.27 1.23 16.72
CA ALA A 159 -15.90 0.75 16.86
C ALA A 159 -15.04 1.95 17.26
N ALA A 160 -14.31 1.83 18.38
CA ALA A 160 -13.40 2.87 18.83
C ALA A 160 -12.55 3.34 17.64
N PRO A 161 -12.27 4.65 17.49
CA PRO A 161 -11.51 5.18 16.37
C PRO A 161 -10.27 4.34 16.11
N PHE A 162 -10.00 4.07 14.83
CA PHE A 162 -8.86 3.25 14.45
C PHE A 162 -7.58 3.91 14.94
N ARG A 163 -6.84 3.22 15.81
CA ARG A 163 -5.61 3.73 16.39
C ARG A 163 -4.49 3.77 15.33
N ALA A 164 -4.34 4.90 14.66
CA ALA A 164 -3.32 5.13 13.66
C ALA A 164 -2.02 5.67 14.29
N VAL A 165 -0.89 5.14 13.84
CA VAL A 165 0.46 5.50 14.32
C VAL A 165 1.17 6.29 13.23
N PHE A 166 1.49 7.56 13.50
CA PHE A 166 2.14 8.47 12.56
C PHE A 166 3.59 8.70 12.98
N ILE A 167 4.53 8.10 12.25
CA ILE A 167 5.97 8.25 12.47
C ILE A 167 6.58 8.89 11.22
N ARG A 168 6.93 10.17 11.31
CA ARG A 168 7.39 10.99 10.16
C ARG A 168 6.49 10.80 8.93
N ALA A 169 5.18 10.77 9.16
CA ALA A 169 4.24 10.38 8.13
C ALA A 169 4.29 11.34 6.92
N PRO A 170 4.21 10.81 5.68
CA PRO A 170 3.99 11.65 4.51
C PRO A 170 2.56 12.22 4.53
N VAL A 171 2.35 13.28 3.76
CA VAL A 171 1.03 13.91 3.59
C VAL A 171 0.65 13.91 2.13
N VAL A 172 -0.57 13.48 1.82
CA VAL A 172 -1.18 13.70 0.50
C VAL A 172 -1.59 15.17 0.42
N GLU A 173 -0.91 15.95 -0.44
CA GLU A 173 -1.19 17.38 -0.63
C GLU A 173 -2.33 17.63 -1.61
N GLU A 174 -2.43 16.78 -2.63
CA GLU A 174 -3.36 16.96 -3.73
C GLU A 174 -3.72 15.60 -4.33
N ILE A 175 -5.00 15.44 -4.69
CA ILE A 175 -5.46 14.40 -5.61
C ILE A 175 -5.38 15.01 -7.00
N ILE A 176 -4.57 14.41 -7.87
CA ILE A 176 -4.34 14.90 -9.23
C ILE A 176 -5.56 14.46 -10.06
N ALA A 177 -6.31 15.42 -10.59
CA ALA A 177 -7.40 15.11 -11.51
C ALA A 177 -6.86 14.39 -12.75
N ASP A 178 -7.52 13.32 -13.18
CA ASP A 178 -7.12 12.60 -14.39
C ASP A 178 -7.29 13.56 -15.58
N GLY A 179 -6.18 14.05 -16.14
CA GLY A 179 -6.16 15.00 -17.26
C GLY A 179 -6.60 14.39 -18.59
N ARG A 180 -7.33 13.27 -18.58
CA ARG A 180 -7.80 12.59 -19.78
C ARG A 180 -9.05 13.27 -20.31
N GLN A 181 -8.88 14.05 -21.37
CA GLN A 181 -9.96 14.28 -22.32
C GLN A 181 -10.27 12.93 -22.98
N ASP A 182 -11.48 12.42 -22.74
CA ASP A 182 -11.99 11.17 -23.29
C ASP A 182 -11.82 11.09 -24.80
N GLY A 183 -11.19 10.01 -25.26
CA GLY A 183 -11.04 9.71 -26.69
C GLY A 183 -10.54 8.30 -27.02
N GLY A 184 -10.36 7.41 -26.04
CA GLY A 184 -9.90 6.04 -26.29
C GLY A 184 -10.55 5.04 -25.35
N GLU A 185 -11.11 3.98 -25.91
CA GLU A 185 -11.76 2.84 -25.24
C GLU A 185 -10.77 1.98 -24.41
N GLY A 186 -10.05 2.59 -23.47
CA GLY A 186 -9.34 1.89 -22.41
C GLY A 186 -10.20 1.90 -21.15
N LYS A 187 -10.25 0.78 -20.41
CA LYS A 187 -10.84 0.78 -19.05
C LYS A 187 -10.15 1.87 -18.23
N GLY A 188 -10.86 2.97 -17.97
CA GLY A 188 -10.33 4.12 -17.23
C GLY A 188 -9.81 3.70 -15.85
N LYS A 189 -8.76 4.38 -15.39
CA LYS A 189 -8.25 4.21 -14.03
C LYS A 189 -9.33 4.70 -13.06
N ALA A 190 -9.63 3.92 -12.02
CA ALA A 190 -10.60 4.32 -11.02
C ALA A 190 -10.14 5.61 -10.31
N PRO A 191 -11.06 6.53 -9.99
CA PRO A 191 -10.71 7.75 -9.28
C PRO A 191 -10.15 7.44 -7.89
N VAL A 192 -9.28 8.32 -7.39
CA VAL A 192 -8.75 8.22 -6.02
C VAL A 192 -9.89 8.45 -5.03
N GLU A 193 -10.12 7.47 -4.16
CA GLU A 193 -11.08 7.57 -3.06
C GLU A 193 -10.35 7.84 -1.73
N VAL A 194 -10.89 8.75 -0.91
CA VAL A 194 -10.36 9.07 0.41
C VAL A 194 -11.22 8.39 1.48
N LEU A 195 -10.69 7.33 2.07
CA LEU A 195 -11.40 6.53 3.07
C LEU A 195 -11.27 7.04 4.52
N GLY A 196 -10.43 8.05 4.74
CA GLY A 196 -10.21 8.63 6.05
C GLY A 196 -9.21 9.79 5.99
N VAL A 197 -9.42 10.79 6.84
CA VAL A 197 -8.57 11.98 6.94
C VAL A 197 -8.21 12.20 8.40
N TYR A 198 -6.94 12.50 8.65
CA TYR A 198 -6.51 13.08 9.91
C TYR A 198 -6.44 14.60 9.76
N VAL A 199 -7.13 15.33 10.61
CA VAL A 199 -7.07 16.79 10.71
C VAL A 199 -6.58 17.11 12.12
N ASP A 200 -5.45 17.83 12.20
CA ASP A 200 -4.88 18.34 13.46
C ASP A 200 -5.81 19.39 14.12
#